data_AF-A0A6F8SM24-F1
#
_entry.id   AF-A0A6F8SM24-F1
#
_cell.length_a   1.000
_cell.length_b   1.000
_cell.length_c   1.000
_cell.angle_alpha   90.00
_cell.angle_beta   90.00
_cell.angle_gamma   90.00
#
_symmetry.space_group_name_H-M   'P 1'
#
loop_
_entity.id
_entity.type
_entity.pdbx_description
1 polymer ?
#
loop_
_entity_poly.entity_id
_entity_poly.type
_entity_poly.pdbx_seq_one_letter_code
_entity_poly.pdbx_strand_id
1 'polypeptide(L)'
;MTLYKPSFGAERPKVITIPREFTGIADRAFEGWTSLQKVILPKGIEYIGHNAFNGCSSLQSVDIPKSVKEIGDWAFKECCSLRSVVIPEGVKKYPGLRSRGASTFDR
;
A
#
# COMPACT_ATOMS: atom_id res chain seq x y z
N MET A 1 3.53 11.93 -13.57
CA MET A 1 3.36 10.85 -12.58
C MET A 1 2.39 9.83 -13.17
N THR A 2 2.82 8.58 -13.35
CA THR A 2 2.00 7.46 -13.82
C THR A 2 1.60 6.61 -12.63
N LEU A 3 0.30 6.39 -12.43
CA LEU A 3 -0.25 5.67 -11.28
C LEU A 3 -0.74 4.28 -11.68
N TYR A 4 -0.35 3.27 -10.91
CA TYR A 4 -0.85 1.91 -11.07
C TYR A 4 -2.26 1.82 -10.49
N LYS A 5 -3.20 1.38 -11.33
CA LYS A 5 -4.54 0.97 -10.92
C LYS A 5 -4.81 -0.39 -11.56
N PRO A 6 -4.99 -1.47 -10.79
CA PRO A 6 -5.39 -2.73 -11.38
C PRO A 6 -6.76 -2.56 -12.03
N SER A 7 -6.92 -3.13 -13.22
CA SER A 7 -8.22 -3.29 -13.85
C SER A 7 -9.08 -4.20 -12.95
N PHE A 8 -10.37 -3.93 -12.84
CA PHE A 8 -11.36 -4.65 -12.02
C PHE A 8 -11.62 -6.11 -12.48
N GLY A 9 -10.60 -6.82 -12.94
CA GLY A 9 -10.67 -8.23 -13.32
C GLY A 9 -10.98 -9.12 -12.11
N ALA A 10 -11.62 -10.26 -12.38
CA ALA A 10 -12.12 -11.21 -11.38
C ALA A 10 -11.01 -11.85 -10.51
N GLU A 11 -9.74 -11.68 -10.87
CA GLU A 11 -8.62 -12.27 -10.15
C GLU A 11 -8.07 -11.30 -9.10
N ARG A 12 -8.26 -11.67 -7.83
CA ARG A 12 -7.64 -11.01 -6.67
C ARG A 12 -6.48 -11.88 -6.19
N PRO A 13 -5.29 -11.75 -6.80
CA PRO A 13 -4.15 -12.59 -6.44
C PRO A 13 -3.68 -12.29 -5.02
N LYS A 14 -3.00 -13.27 -4.43
CA LYS A 14 -2.37 -13.14 -3.11
C LYS A 14 -1.14 -12.25 -3.14
N VAL A 15 -0.47 -12.15 -4.29
CA VAL A 15 0.77 -11.38 -4.46
C VAL A 15 0.66 -10.52 -5.70
N ILE A 16 1.03 -9.24 -5.57
CA ILE A 16 1.12 -8.30 -6.69
C ILE A 16 2.53 -7.71 -6.75
N THR A 17 3.08 -7.68 -7.97
CA THR A 17 4.31 -6.97 -8.29
C THR A 17 3.98 -5.80 -9.19
N ILE A 18 4.25 -4.59 -8.73
CA ILE A 18 3.99 -3.39 -9.51
C ILE A 18 5.12 -3.19 -10.52
N PRO A 19 4.82 -3.02 -11.80
CA PRO A 19 5.85 -2.76 -12.81
C PRO A 19 6.58 -1.42 -12.55
N ARG A 20 7.86 -1.36 -12.95
CA ARG A 20 8.77 -0.24 -12.65
C ARG A 20 8.45 1.07 -13.38
N GLU A 21 7.60 1.02 -14.40
CA GLU A 21 7.12 2.19 -15.14
C GLU A 21 6.12 3.04 -14.34
N PHE A 22 5.57 2.49 -13.27
CA PHE A 22 4.66 3.22 -12.39
C PHE A 22 5.43 3.95 -11.30
N THR A 23 5.06 5.22 -11.12
CA THR A 23 5.63 6.13 -10.12
C THR A 23 4.75 6.26 -8.88
N GLY A 24 3.60 5.58 -8.85
CA GLY A 24 2.72 5.57 -7.69
C GLY A 24 1.59 4.57 -7.79
N ILE A 25 0.84 4.42 -6.70
CA ILE A 25 -0.39 3.63 -6.63
C ILE A 25 -1.57 4.59 -6.64
N ALA A 26 -2.53 4.35 -7.53
CA ALA A 26 -3.72 5.18 -7.65
C ALA A 26 -4.61 5.07 -6.40
N ASP A 27 -5.44 6.08 -6.19
CA ASP A 27 -6.46 6.05 -5.14
C ASP A 27 -7.38 4.83 -5.34
N ARG A 28 -7.66 4.14 -4.24
CA ARG A 28 -8.48 2.92 -4.18
C ARG A 28 -8.02 1.81 -5.14
N ALA A 29 -6.74 1.76 -5.50
CA ALA A 29 -6.23 0.77 -6.46
C ALA A 29 -6.54 -0.68 -6.04
N PHE A 30 -6.32 -1.02 -4.78
CA PHE A 30 -6.52 -2.36 -4.23
C PHE A 30 -7.61 -2.39 -3.15
N GLU A 31 -8.53 -1.42 -3.15
CA GLU A 31 -9.57 -1.35 -2.12
C GLU A 31 -10.43 -2.62 -2.10
N GLY A 32 -10.58 -3.23 -0.92
CA GLY A 32 -11.37 -4.43 -0.70
C GLY A 32 -10.73 -5.72 -1.21
N TRP A 33 -9.44 -5.73 -1.54
CA TRP A 33 -8.73 -6.94 -1.96
C TRP A 33 -8.38 -7.83 -0.75
N THR A 34 -9.39 -8.49 -0.21
CA THR A 34 -9.28 -9.34 0.99
C THR A 34 -8.35 -10.54 0.82
N SER A 35 -8.07 -10.98 -0.40
CA SER A 35 -7.12 -12.08 -0.70
C SER A 35 -5.66 -11.64 -0.79
N LEU A 36 -5.39 -10.34 -0.91
CA LEU A 36 -4.05 -9.80 -1.11
C LEU A 36 -3.23 -9.96 0.17
N GLN A 37 -2.10 -10.66 0.07
CA GLN A 37 -1.20 -10.96 1.20
C GLN A 37 0.11 -10.19 1.14
N LYS A 38 0.63 -9.92 -0.06
CA LYS A 38 1.91 -9.24 -0.26
C LYS A 38 1.87 -8.32 -1.48
N VAL A 39 2.50 -7.15 -1.35
CA VAL A 39 2.68 -6.19 -2.45
C VAL A 39 4.15 -5.85 -2.57
N ILE A 40 4.69 -5.98 -3.78
CA ILE A 40 6.08 -5.64 -4.11
C ILE A 40 6.06 -4.34 -4.90
N LEU A 41 6.55 -3.28 -4.26
CA LEU A 41 6.67 -1.95 -4.85
C LEU A 41 8.09 -1.74 -5.42
N PRO A 42 8.23 -1.29 -6.67
CA PRO A 42 9.54 -0.99 -7.24
C PRO A 42 10.14 0.26 -6.58
N LYS A 43 11.47 0.38 -6.62
CA LYS A 43 12.24 1.49 -6.01
C LYS A 43 11.89 2.90 -6.52
N GLY A 44 11.04 3.03 -7.54
CA GLY A 44 10.61 4.30 -8.14
C GLY A 44 9.22 4.77 -7.70
N ILE A 45 8.54 4.05 -6.79
CA ILE A 45 7.24 4.48 -6.28
C ILE A 45 7.43 5.68 -5.36
N GLU A 46 6.79 6.79 -5.71
CA GLU A 46 6.86 8.05 -4.95
C GLU A 46 5.55 8.34 -4.20
N TYR A 47 4.42 7.80 -4.68
CA TYR A 47 3.08 8.12 -4.16
C TYR A 47 2.27 6.85 -3.90
N ILE A 48 1.62 6.76 -2.74
CA ILE A 48 0.59 5.75 -2.44
C ILE A 48 -0.73 6.48 -2.20
N GLY A 49 -1.73 6.21 -3.03
CA GLY A 49 -3.00 6.93 -3.00
C GLY A 49 -3.89 6.72 -1.77
N HIS A 50 -4.92 7.56 -1.69
CA HIS A 50 -5.97 7.49 -0.67
C HIS A 50 -6.69 6.15 -0.78
N ASN A 51 -6.89 5.49 0.37
CA ASN A 51 -7.52 4.16 0.46
C ASN A 51 -6.86 3.10 -0.46
N ALA A 52 -5.60 3.28 -0.89
CA ALA A 52 -4.97 2.42 -1.90
C ALA A 52 -5.04 0.92 -1.56
N PHE A 53 -4.93 0.55 -0.30
CA PHE A 53 -5.06 -0.82 0.22
C PHE A 53 -6.14 -0.94 1.30
N ASN A 54 -7.13 -0.04 1.30
CA ASN A 54 -8.20 -0.08 2.30
C ASN A 54 -8.96 -1.41 2.25
N GLY A 55 -9.15 -2.07 3.40
CA GLY A 55 -9.87 -3.34 3.48
C GLY A 55 -9.10 -4.55 2.94
N CYS A 56 -7.79 -4.44 2.69
CA CYS A 56 -6.93 -5.58 2.38
C CYS A 56 -6.65 -6.41 3.65
N SER A 57 -7.68 -7.10 4.14
CA SER A 57 -7.68 -7.76 5.46
C SER A 57 -6.61 -8.83 5.63
N SER A 58 -6.17 -9.48 4.53
CA SER A 58 -5.12 -10.51 4.54
C SER A 58 -3.72 -9.98 4.27
N LEU A 59 -3.54 -8.66 4.06
CA LEU A 59 -2.24 -8.07 3.73
C LEU A 59 -1.33 -8.17 4.94
N GLN A 60 -0.23 -8.92 4.83
CA GLN A 60 0.66 -9.22 5.96
C GLN A 60 1.86 -8.28 6.02
N SER A 61 2.41 -7.95 4.85
CA SER A 61 3.56 -7.07 4.70
C SER A 61 3.50 -6.25 3.42
N VAL A 62 4.05 -5.03 3.50
CA VAL A 62 4.26 -4.13 2.37
C VAL A 62 5.63 -3.52 2.50
N ASP A 63 6.48 -3.77 1.51
CA ASP A 63 7.82 -3.21 1.44
C ASP A 63 7.71 -1.80 0.83
N ILE A 64 7.65 -0.76 1.67
CA ILE A 64 7.57 0.63 1.21
C ILE A 64 8.98 1.11 0.82
N PRO A 65 9.24 1.47 -0.45
CA PRO A 65 10.56 1.90 -0.89
C PRO A 65 10.88 3.31 -0.37
N LYS A 66 12.17 3.58 -0.14
CA LYS A 66 12.66 4.89 0.35
C LYS A 66 12.29 6.09 -0.53
N SER A 67 11.93 5.84 -1.79
CA SER A 67 11.46 6.85 -2.74
C SER A 67 10.07 7.39 -2.41
N VAL A 68 9.29 6.72 -1.57
CA VAL A 68 7.92 7.17 -1.22
C VAL A 68 7.99 8.48 -0.45
N LYS A 69 7.36 9.50 -1.03
CA LYS A 69 7.28 10.85 -0.47
C LYS A 69 5.95 11.08 0.25
N GLU A 70 4.90 10.42 -0.22
CA GLU A 70 3.52 10.65 0.24
C GLU A 70 2.71 9.36 0.29
N ILE A 71 1.97 9.20 1.39
CA ILE A 71 0.99 8.14 1.62
C ILE A 71 -0.34 8.81 1.96
N GLY A 72 -1.35 8.57 1.12
CA GLY A 72 -2.68 9.15 1.25
C GLY A 72 -3.43 8.63 2.48
N ASP A 73 -4.49 9.35 2.83
CA ASP A 73 -5.30 8.98 3.99
C ASP A 73 -5.95 7.60 3.83
N TRP A 74 -6.02 6.89 4.95
CA TRP A 74 -6.58 5.54 5.06
C TRP A 74 -5.99 4.51 4.08
N ALA A 75 -4.80 4.76 3.53
CA ALA A 75 -4.17 3.87 2.55
C ALA A 75 -4.09 2.41 3.04
N PHE A 76 -3.91 2.17 4.34
CA PHE A 76 -3.85 0.84 4.96
C PHE A 76 -4.96 0.62 6.02
N LYS A 77 -6.08 1.35 5.90
CA LYS A 77 -7.22 1.16 6.80
C LYS A 77 -7.77 -0.26 6.64
N GLU A 78 -8.19 -0.87 7.74
CA GLU A 78 -8.78 -2.23 7.76
C GLU A 78 -7.87 -3.35 7.21
N CYS A 79 -6.55 -3.11 7.09
CA CYS A 79 -5.55 -4.16 6.88
C CYS A 79 -5.27 -4.91 8.19
N CYS A 80 -6.21 -5.77 8.61
CA CYS A 80 -6.18 -6.43 9.92
C CYS A 80 -4.98 -7.37 10.13
N SER A 81 -4.45 -7.98 9.05
CA SER A 81 -3.31 -8.91 9.12
C SER A 81 -1.95 -8.22 8.99
N LEU A 82 -1.92 -6.89 8.80
CA LEU A 82 -0.69 -6.15 8.52
C LEU A 82 0.11 -6.03 9.80
N ARG A 83 1.21 -6.79 9.91
CA ARG A 83 2.00 -6.87 11.15
C ARG A 83 3.07 -5.79 11.25
N SER A 84 3.67 -5.44 10.11
CA SER A 84 4.78 -4.50 10.03
C SER A 84 4.71 -3.72 8.73
N VAL A 85 4.93 -2.41 8.85
CA VAL A 85 5.15 -1.49 7.73
C VAL A 85 6.39 -0.70 8.08
N VAL A 86 7.45 -0.86 7.29
CA VAL A 86 8.65 -0.05 7.43
C VAL A 86 8.40 1.25 6.68
N ILE A 87 8.28 2.37 7.38
CA ILE A 87 8.17 3.69 6.76
C ILE A 87 9.60 4.24 6.59
N PRO A 88 10.01 4.62 5.38
CA PRO A 88 11.33 5.20 5.19
C PRO A 88 11.42 6.63 5.74
N GLU A 89 12.60 6.99 6.26
CA GLU A 89 12.93 8.37 6.63
C GLU A 89 12.73 9.30 5.42
N GLY A 90 11.70 10.15 5.48
CA GLY A 90 11.36 11.08 4.41
C GLY A 90 9.86 11.20 4.09
N VAL A 91 9.01 10.28 4.56
CA VAL A 91 7.56 10.39 4.38
C VAL A 91 7.02 11.55 5.21
N LYS A 92 6.61 12.63 4.54
CA LYS A 92 6.23 13.91 5.18
C LYS A 92 4.84 13.88 5.84
N LYS A 93 3.96 12.98 5.39
CA LYS A 93 2.56 12.88 5.86
C LYS A 93 2.13 11.41 5.86
N TYR A 94 1.62 10.94 7.00
CA TYR A 94 0.99 9.62 7.14
C TYR A 94 -0.26 9.65 8.05
N PRO A 95 -1.26 10.56 7.84
CA PRO A 95 -2.44 10.63 8.72
C PRO A 95 -3.30 9.36 8.65
N GLY A 96 -3.13 8.57 7.58
CA GLY A 96 -3.91 7.39 7.24
C GLY A 96 -3.48 6.04 7.82
N LEU A 97 -2.38 5.95 8.57
CA LEU A 97 -1.83 4.68 9.07
C LEU A 97 -2.53 4.13 10.32
N ARG A 98 -3.85 4.34 10.45
CA ARG A 98 -4.67 3.67 11.48
C ARG A 98 -5.08 2.27 10.97
N SER A 99 -4.17 1.31 10.95
CA SER A 99 -4.57 -0.10 10.85
C SER A 99 -4.97 -0.56 12.26
N ARG A 100 -6.07 -1.34 12.39
CA ARG A 100 -6.50 -1.90 13.68
C ARG A 100 -5.56 -3.02 14.20
N GLY A 101 -4.54 -3.40 13.43
CA GLY A 101 -3.71 -4.58 13.68
C GLY A 101 -2.19 -4.40 13.57
N ALA A 102 -1.66 -3.30 13.01
CA ALA A 102 -0.20 -3.12 12.96
C ALA A 102 0.30 -2.63 14.32
N SER A 103 1.07 -3.48 14.98
CA SER A 103 1.63 -3.27 16.32
C SER A 103 2.83 -2.34 16.36
N THR A 104 3.42 -1.96 15.22
CA THR A 104 4.62 -1.12 15.17
C THR A 104 4.67 -0.30 13.89
N PHE A 105 4.65 1.03 14.05
CA PHE A 105 5.08 1.99 13.05
C PHE A 105 6.31 2.68 13.62
N ASP A 106 7.43 1.94 13.63
CA ASP A 106 8.69 2.50 14.09
C ASP A 106 9.19 3.50 13.04
N ARG A 107 9.53 4.70 13.51
CA ARG A 107 10.18 5.74 12.72
C ARG A 107 11.64 5.39 12.50
#